data_AF-A0A1U7X2K2-F1
#
_entry.id   AF-A0A1U7X2K2-F1
#
_cell.length_a   1.000
_cell.length_b   1.000
_cell.length_c   1.000
_cell.angle_alpha   90.00
_cell.angle_beta   90.00
_cell.angle_gamma   90.00
#
_symmetry.space_group_name_H-M   'P 1'
#
loop_
_entity.id
_entity.type
_entity.pdbx_description
1 polymer ?
#
loop_
_entity_poly.entity_id
_entity_poly.type
_entity_poly.pdbx_seq_one_letter_code
_entity_poly.pdbx_strand_id
1 'polypeptide(L)'
;MSKCAERYKGMLSEVRACEKKRKHIPVSIWESWKPHWETEASKSTSAQCSRNRLSEKGGEGYGPSRHTKGSRAHREHARLLAKELGRPAHPHELLKKTHVKANKEFVD
;
A
#
# COMPACT_ATOMS: atom_id res chain seq x y z
N MET A 1 0.75 12.77 -4.13
CA MET A 1 -0.30 13.39 -3.29
C MET A 1 0.00 14.88 -3.17
N SER A 2 -1.02 15.73 -3.04
CA SER A 2 -0.79 17.17 -2.80
C SER A 2 -0.17 17.38 -1.40
N LYS A 3 0.70 18.39 -1.26
CA LYS A 3 1.30 18.82 0.02
C LYS A 3 0.24 19.10 1.09
N CYS A 4 -0.97 19.52 0.66
CA CYS A 4 -2.09 19.74 1.55
C CYS A 4 -2.63 18.43 2.15
N ALA A 5 -2.70 17.35 1.35
CA ALA A 5 -3.18 16.05 1.80
C ALA A 5 -2.23 15.41 2.83
N GLU A 6 -0.92 15.55 2.63
CA GLU A 6 0.08 15.06 3.57
C GLU A 6 0.00 15.77 4.92
N ARG A 7 -0.12 17.11 4.90
CA ARG A 7 -0.31 17.92 6.11
C ARG A 7 -1.60 17.53 6.84
N TYR A 8 -2.69 17.35 6.10
CA TYR A 8 -3.97 16.95 6.68
C TYR A 8 -3.90 15.56 7.33
N LYS A 9 -3.24 14.60 6.68
CA LYS A 9 -3.00 13.26 7.22
C LYS A 9 -2.17 13.30 8.52
N GLY A 10 -1.12 14.11 8.56
CA GLY A 10 -0.30 14.31 9.76
C GLY A 10 -1.14 14.87 10.91
N MET A 11 -1.88 15.94 10.65
CA MET A 11 -2.80 16.56 11.61
C MET A 11 -3.79 15.55 12.18
N LEU A 12 -4.46 14.74 11.34
CA LEU A 12 -5.42 13.72 11.81
C LEU A 12 -4.74 12.64 12.66
N SER A 13 -3.51 12.26 12.32
CA SER A 13 -2.75 11.27 13.07
C SER A 13 -2.41 11.78 14.48
N GLU A 14 -1.98 13.05 14.60
CA GLU A 14 -1.71 13.71 15.88
C GLU A 14 -2.98 13.85 16.72
N VAL A 15 -4.09 14.27 16.10
CA VAL A 15 -5.38 14.41 16.77
C VAL A 15 -5.88 13.07 17.32
N ARG A 16 -5.72 11.98 16.57
CA ARG A 16 -6.08 10.63 17.02
C ARG A 16 -5.17 10.16 18.15
N ALA A 17 -3.87 10.40 18.08
CA ALA A 17 -2.91 9.97 19.10
C ALA A 17 -3.07 10.71 20.44
N CYS A 18 -3.36 12.01 20.39
CA CYS A 18 -3.55 12.81 21.61
C CYS A 18 -4.98 12.77 22.17
N GLU A 19 -5.92 12.12 21.46
CA GLU A 19 -7.37 12.09 21.76
C GLU A 19 -8.00 13.49 22.01
N LYS A 20 -7.37 14.54 21.46
CA LYS A 20 -7.74 15.94 21.70
C LYS A 20 -8.24 16.58 20.43
N LYS A 21 -9.47 17.10 20.46
CA LYS A 21 -10.03 17.92 19.38
C LYS A 21 -9.20 19.20 19.19
N ARG A 22 -8.84 19.53 17.95
CA ARG A 22 -8.29 20.86 17.62
C ARG A 22 -9.39 21.91 17.53
N LYS A 23 -9.05 23.16 17.86
CA LYS A 23 -9.99 24.30 17.86
C LYS A 23 -10.74 24.48 16.54
N HIS A 24 -10.07 24.26 15.41
CA HIS A 24 -10.63 24.45 14.07
C HIS A 24 -11.48 23.27 13.55
N ILE A 25 -11.57 22.16 14.29
CA ILE A 25 -12.38 21.01 13.90
C ILE A 25 -13.78 21.18 14.53
N PRO A 26 -14.87 21.22 13.73
CA PRO A 26 -16.22 21.26 14.28
C PRO A 26 -16.51 20.07 15.21
N VAL A 27 -17.30 20.29 16.26
CA VAL A 27 -17.61 19.24 17.25
C VAL A 27 -18.33 18.06 16.61
N SER A 28 -19.32 18.34 15.74
CA SER A 28 -20.07 17.31 15.02
C SER A 28 -19.18 16.37 14.20
N ILE A 29 -18.17 16.93 13.53
CA ILE A 29 -17.21 16.16 12.74
C ILE A 29 -16.31 15.30 13.65
N TRP A 30 -15.85 15.87 14.76
CA TRP A 30 -15.04 15.13 15.74
C TRP A 30 -15.78 13.93 16.33
N GLU A 31 -17.04 14.13 16.71
CA GLU A 31 -17.91 13.09 17.23
C GLU A 31 -18.21 12.00 16.21
N SER A 32 -18.27 12.34 14.91
CA SER A 32 -18.45 11.37 13.83
C SER A 32 -17.22 10.47 13.61
N TRP A 33 -16.01 10.96 13.91
CA TRP A 33 -14.77 10.23 13.65
C TRP A 33 -14.45 9.19 14.71
N LYS A 34 -14.75 9.46 15.99
CA LYS A 34 -14.52 8.51 17.08
C LYS A 34 -15.13 7.13 16.83
N PRO A 35 -16.44 6.98 16.54
CA PRO A 35 -17.02 5.67 16.31
C PRO A 35 -16.45 5.01 15.05
N HIS A 36 -16.14 5.79 14.01
CA HIS A 36 -15.51 5.26 12.80
C HIS A 36 -14.13 4.66 13.08
N TRP A 37 -13.30 5.31 13.89
CA TRP A 37 -11.97 4.81 14.27
C TRP A 37 -12.01 3.60 15.20
N GLU A 38 -13.08 3.44 15.97
CA GLU A 38 -13.30 2.30 16.84
C GLU A 38 -13.79 1.05 16.10
N THR A 39 -14.26 1.18 14.86
CA THR A 39 -14.67 0.02 14.06
C THR A 39 -13.51 -0.96 13.83
N GLU A 40 -13.81 -2.25 13.89
CA GLU A 40 -12.84 -3.32 13.65
C GLU A 40 -12.21 -3.24 12.25
N ALA A 41 -12.98 -2.80 11.24
CA ALA A 41 -12.46 -2.58 9.90
C ALA A 41 -11.37 -1.49 9.86
N SER A 42 -11.56 -0.40 10.61
CA SER A 42 -10.59 0.70 10.70
C SER A 42 -9.35 0.27 11.47
N LYS A 43 -9.51 -0.44 12.59
CA LYS A 43 -8.41 -1.00 13.39
C LYS A 43 -7.58 -2.02 12.60
N SER A 44 -8.24 -2.96 11.93
CA SER A 44 -7.61 -3.98 11.08
C SER A 44 -6.81 -3.35 9.93
N THR A 45 -7.40 -2.38 9.23
CA THR A 45 -6.72 -1.64 8.15
C THR A 45 -5.51 -0.88 8.69
N SER A 46 -5.64 -0.20 9.83
CA SER A 46 -4.53 0.52 10.47
C SER A 46 -3.39 -0.42 10.85
N ALA A 47 -3.70 -1.55 11.49
CA ALA A 47 -2.72 -2.58 11.86
C ALA A 47 -2.03 -3.19 10.63
N GLN A 48 -2.78 -3.48 9.56
CA GLN A 48 -2.21 -3.94 8.30
C GLN A 48 -1.29 -2.89 7.67
N CYS A 49 -1.72 -1.62 7.60
CA CYS A 49 -0.89 -0.52 7.11
C CYS A 49 0.35 -0.26 7.97
N SER A 50 0.28 -0.50 9.29
CA SER A 50 1.43 -0.44 10.19
C SER A 50 2.41 -1.58 9.88
N ARG A 51 1.92 -2.82 9.80
CA ARG A 51 2.72 -4.00 9.42
C ARG A 51 3.37 -3.89 8.05
N ASN A 52 2.68 -3.29 7.08
CA ASN A 52 3.23 -3.05 5.75
C ASN A 52 4.29 -1.94 5.73
N ARG A 53 4.20 -0.99 6.68
CA ARG A 53 5.16 0.11 6.86
C ARG A 53 6.36 -0.24 7.71
N LEU A 54 6.35 -1.36 8.45
CA LEU A 54 7.49 -1.84 9.22
C LEU A 54 8.69 -2.02 8.26
N SER A 55 9.44 -0.92 8.14
CA SER A 55 10.71 -0.74 7.45
C SER A 55 11.80 -0.65 8.52
N GLU A 56 11.63 -1.41 9.60
CA GLU A 56 12.49 -1.33 10.78
C GLU A 56 13.93 -1.57 10.34
N LYS A 57 14.80 -0.55 10.36
CA LYS A 57 16.21 -0.75 10.02
C LYS A 57 16.91 -1.44 11.20
N GLY A 58 17.29 -2.70 11.02
CA GLY A 58 18.15 -3.45 11.96
C GLY A 58 17.45 -4.14 13.14
N GLY A 59 16.11 -4.21 13.17
CA GLY A 59 15.36 -5.03 14.14
C GLY A 59 14.73 -6.28 13.52
N GLU A 60 13.94 -7.03 14.28
CA GLU A 60 13.33 -8.31 13.87
C GLU A 60 12.34 -8.17 12.68
N GLY A 61 11.82 -6.96 12.45
CA GLY A 61 11.03 -6.53 11.29
C GLY A 61 11.85 -5.97 10.13
N TYR A 62 13.18 -5.99 10.20
CA TYR A 62 14.06 -5.62 9.08
C TYR A 62 13.98 -6.69 7.99
N GLY A 63 13.37 -6.31 6.87
CA GLY A 63 13.21 -7.19 5.74
C GLY A 63 12.75 -6.44 4.50
N PRO A 64 12.71 -7.12 3.33
CA PRO A 64 12.21 -6.53 2.10
C PRO A 64 10.82 -5.94 2.31
N SER A 65 10.56 -4.78 1.71
CA SER A 65 9.24 -4.15 1.76
C SER A 65 8.13 -5.18 1.43
N ARG A 66 7.23 -5.42 2.38
CA ARG A 66 6.07 -6.33 2.21
C ARG A 66 4.93 -5.68 1.40
N HIS A 67 5.28 -4.76 0.49
CA HIS A 67 4.32 -4.09 -0.38
C HIS A 67 3.85 -5.05 -1.48
N THR A 68 2.89 -5.92 -1.17
CA THR A 68 2.32 -6.87 -2.14
C THR A 68 1.27 -6.24 -3.07
N LYS A 69 0.87 -4.99 -2.81
CA LYS A 69 -0.18 -4.28 -3.58
C LYS A 69 0.33 -3.60 -4.86
N GLY A 70 1.63 -3.63 -5.13
CA GLY A 70 2.17 -3.14 -6.40
C GLY A 70 2.10 -4.21 -7.49
N SER A 71 2.14 -3.80 -8.76
CA SER A 71 2.36 -4.73 -9.86
C SER A 71 3.63 -5.53 -9.61
N ARG A 72 3.59 -6.84 -9.88
CA ARG A 72 4.78 -7.69 -9.78
C ARG A 72 5.86 -7.12 -10.70
N ALA A 73 7.09 -7.05 -10.19
CA ALA A 73 8.20 -6.54 -10.98
C ALA A 73 8.46 -7.39 -12.22
N HIS A 74 8.93 -6.78 -13.32
CA HIS A 74 9.30 -7.51 -14.55
C HIS A 74 10.30 -8.65 -14.30
N ARG A 75 11.21 -8.51 -13.33
CA ARG A 75 12.14 -9.59 -12.92
C ARG A 75 11.42 -10.82 -12.40
N GLU A 76 10.36 -10.65 -11.61
CA GLU A 76 9.57 -11.77 -11.10
C GLU A 76 8.72 -12.41 -12.20
N HIS A 77 8.24 -11.63 -13.17
CA HIS A 77 7.61 -12.17 -14.38
C HIS A 77 8.60 -12.99 -15.22
N ALA A 78 9.83 -12.50 -15.41
CA ALA A 78 10.88 -13.22 -16.13
C ALA A 78 11.25 -14.54 -15.44
N ARG A 79 11.37 -14.54 -14.10
CA ARG A 79 11.66 -15.75 -13.31
C ARG A 79 10.57 -16.81 -13.44
N LEU A 80 9.29 -16.41 -13.39
CA LEU A 80 8.19 -17.36 -13.59
C LEU A 80 8.13 -17.87 -15.04
N LEU A 81 8.30 -16.97 -16.01
CA LEU A 81 8.29 -17.35 -17.41
C LEU A 81 9.46 -18.29 -17.75
N ALA A 82 10.63 -18.09 -17.13
CA ALA A 82 11.75 -18.99 -17.30
C ALA A 82 11.51 -20.39 -16.71
N LYS A 83 10.79 -20.49 -15.59
CA LYS A 83 10.35 -21.77 -15.04
C LYS A 83 9.35 -22.48 -15.95
N GLU A 84 8.44 -21.72 -16.56
CA GLU A 84 7.42 -22.25 -17.49
C GLU A 84 8.03 -22.72 -18.81
N LEU A 85 9.03 -22.00 -19.33
CA LEU A 85 9.71 -22.33 -20.58
C LEU A 85 10.90 -23.30 -20.41
N GLY A 86 11.35 -23.56 -19.17
CA GLY A 86 12.56 -24.32 -18.88
C GLY A 86 13.87 -23.65 -19.32
N ARG A 87 13.81 -22.40 -19.78
CA ARG A 87 14.95 -21.60 -20.28
C ARG A 87 14.74 -20.11 -19.96
N PRO A 88 15.79 -19.29 -19.97
CA PRO A 88 15.64 -17.84 -19.82
C PRO A 88 14.69 -17.25 -20.86
N ALA A 89 13.70 -16.48 -20.40
CA ALA A 89 12.73 -15.82 -21.27
C ALA A 89 13.39 -14.71 -22.09
N HIS A 90 13.03 -14.60 -23.37
CA HIS A 90 13.48 -13.48 -24.18
C HIS A 90 12.69 -12.20 -23.89
N PRO A 91 13.27 -11.00 -24.16
CA PRO A 91 12.61 -9.73 -23.86
C PRO A 91 11.22 -9.57 -24.50
N HIS A 92 11.03 -10.05 -25.73
CA HIS A 92 9.75 -9.96 -26.43
C HIS A 92 8.66 -10.89 -25.83
N GLU A 93 9.05 -12.07 -25.33
CA GLU A 93 8.13 -12.99 -24.64
C GLU A 93 7.67 -12.40 -23.29
N LEU A 94 8.60 -11.74 -22.59
CA LEU A 94 8.30 -11.04 -21.35
C LEU A 94 7.37 -9.84 -21.58
N LEU A 95 7.60 -9.06 -22.64
CA LEU A 95 6.74 -7.94 -23.04
C LEU A 95 5.33 -8.44 -23.34
N LYS A 96 5.19 -9.47 -24.19
CA LYS A 96 3.90 -10.08 -24.54
C LYS A 96 3.12 -10.57 -23.32
N LYS A 97 3.81 -11.06 -22.29
CA LYS A 97 3.20 -11.57 -21.05
C LYS A 97 2.83 -10.47 -20.05
N THR A 98 3.54 -9.35 -20.06
CA THR A 98 3.35 -8.27 -19.07
C THR A 98 2.56 -7.09 -19.60
N HIS A 99 2.55 -6.89 -20.91
CA HIS A 99 1.83 -5.81 -21.57
C HIS A 99 0.45 -6.28 -22.06
N VAL A 100 -0.35 -6.74 -21.10
CA VAL A 100 -1.72 -7.19 -21.32
C VAL A 100 -2.68 -6.47 -20.38
N LYS A 101 -3.88 -6.17 -20.88
CA LYS A 101 -5.01 -5.69 -20.05
C LYS A 101 -5.51 -6.80 -19.14
N ALA A 102 -6.40 -6.45 -18.20
CA ALA A 102 -7.05 -7.41 -17.32
C ALA A 102 -7.85 -8.49 -18.08
N ASN A 103 -8.35 -8.18 -19.29
CA ASN A 103 -9.03 -9.12 -20.19
C ASN A 103 -8.05 -9.98 -21.03
N LYS A 104 -6.74 -9.93 -20.74
CA LYS A 104 -5.66 -10.63 -21.45
C LYS A 104 -5.42 -10.17 -22.90
N GLU A 105 -6.02 -9.06 -23.33
CA GLU A 105 -5.68 -8.46 -24.62
C GLU A 105 -4.32 -7.77 -24.54
N PHE A 106 -3.50 -7.98 -25.56
CA PHE A 106 -2.23 -7.27 -25.72
C PHE A 106 -2.50 -5.78 -25.96
N VAL A 107 -1.68 -4.94 -25.33
CA VAL A 107 -1.64 -3.50 -25.60
C VAL A 107 -0.35 -3.24 -26.36
N ASP A 108 -0.41 -2.48 -27.44
CA ASP A 108 0.76 -2.01 -28.19
C ASP A 108 1.06 -0.54 -27.82
#